data_AF-A0A5Y5H8C4-F1
#
_entry.id   AF-A0A5Y5H8C4-F1
#
_cell.length_a   1.000
_cell.length_b   1.000
_cell.length_c   1.000
_cell.angle_alpha   90.00
_cell.angle_beta   90.00
_cell.angle_gamma   90.00
#
_symmetry.space_group_name_H-M   'P 1'
#
loop_
_entity.id
_entity.type
_entity.pdbx_description
1 polymer ?
#
loop_
_entity_poly.entity_id
_entity_poly.type
_entity_poly.pdbx_seq_one_letter_code
_entity_poly.pdbx_strand_id
1 'polypeptide(L)'
;MEHDQDGRGEAEFLLPEIDYSPVSGNWRSLPSGLMYRLSELSVLSYEAVVCVDNVFVEDTPYGGAGEYSLHKNAAMLGVKALRLSRELRMLCGLPLHGLSDTLSPTRLVLLKARGKTLQKEYEMVKKSKKTEQEIEDFIKGTS
;
A
#
# COMPACT_ATOMS: atom_id res chain seq x y z
N MET A 1 -2.62 4.17 -31.26
CA MET A 1 -3.70 3.42 -30.60
C MET A 1 -4.48 2.75 -31.69
N GLU A 2 -4.41 1.42 -31.76
CA GLU A 2 -5.34 0.67 -32.58
C GLU A 2 -6.68 0.61 -31.84
N HIS A 3 -7.74 0.99 -32.54
CA HIS A 3 -9.10 0.93 -32.02
C HIS A 3 -9.75 -0.32 -32.60
N ASP A 4 -10.36 -1.13 -31.75
CA ASP A 4 -11.19 -2.24 -32.21
C ASP A 4 -12.42 -1.68 -32.97
N GLN A 5 -13.14 -2.54 -33.70
CA GLN A 5 -14.30 -2.16 -34.52
C GLN A 5 -15.43 -1.46 -33.72
N ASP A 6 -15.41 -1.60 -32.38
CA ASP A 6 -16.30 -0.93 -31.42
C ASP A 6 -15.77 0.42 -30.87
N GLY A 7 -14.63 0.92 -31.35
CA GLY A 7 -14.04 2.20 -30.92
C GLY A 7 -13.38 2.17 -29.53
N ARG A 8 -13.13 0.98 -28.98
CA ARG A 8 -12.39 0.80 -27.72
C ARG A 8 -10.90 0.76 -28.02
N GLY A 9 -10.12 1.61 -27.36
CA GLY A 9 -8.67 1.57 -27.41
C GLY A 9 -8.13 0.87 -26.17
N GLU A 10 -7.20 -0.06 -26.35
CA GLU A 10 -6.36 -0.53 -25.24
C GLU A 10 -5.43 0.61 -24.84
N ALA A 11 -5.68 1.20 -23.68
CA ALA A 11 -4.72 2.11 -23.09
C ALA A 11 -3.63 1.26 -22.43
N GLU A 12 -2.42 1.30 -22.98
CA GLU A 12 -1.23 0.74 -22.35
C GLU A 12 -0.96 1.50 -21.05
N PHE A 13 -1.49 0.97 -19.94
CA PHE A 13 -1.21 1.49 -18.63
C PHE A 13 -0.09 0.65 -17.99
N LEU A 14 1.11 1.19 -18.00
CA LEU A 14 2.26 0.57 -17.37
C LEU A 14 2.42 1.09 -15.93
N LEU A 15 2.81 0.19 -15.03
CA LEU A 15 3.25 0.58 -13.70
C LEU A 15 4.59 1.33 -13.81
N PRO A 16 4.81 2.36 -12.97
CA PRO A 16 6.05 3.13 -13.02
C PRO A 16 7.23 2.31 -12.51
N GLU A 17 8.32 2.31 -13.27
CA GLU A 17 9.60 1.78 -12.81
C GLU A 17 10.22 2.71 -11.76
N ILE A 18 10.77 2.12 -10.70
CA ILE A 18 11.38 2.85 -9.60
C ILE A 18 12.87 2.59 -9.64
N ASP A 19 13.60 3.52 -10.25
CA ASP A 19 15.06 3.52 -10.29
C ASP A 19 15.64 4.64 -9.43
N TYR A 20 16.62 4.26 -8.63
CA TYR A 20 17.34 5.14 -7.72
C TYR A 20 18.78 5.42 -8.20
N SER A 21 19.24 4.79 -9.29
CA SER A 21 20.56 5.03 -9.88
C SER A 21 20.90 6.50 -10.15
N PRO A 22 19.96 7.39 -10.59
CA PRO A 22 20.31 8.80 -10.81
C PRO A 22 20.42 9.62 -9.51
N VAL A 23 20.04 9.06 -8.36
CA VAL A 23 20.07 9.78 -7.09
C VAL A 23 21.48 9.74 -6.50
N SER A 24 22.20 10.84 -6.68
CA SER A 24 23.51 11.05 -6.09
C SER A 24 23.45 11.23 -4.58
N GLY A 25 24.41 10.66 -3.84
CA GLY A 25 24.56 10.90 -2.41
C GLY A 25 25.02 9.65 -1.66
N ASN A 26 25.44 9.83 -0.41
CA ASN A 26 25.78 8.70 0.44
C ASN A 26 24.50 8.14 1.09
N TRP A 27 23.93 7.10 0.50
CA TRP A 27 22.74 6.41 1.02
C TRP A 27 22.92 5.86 2.43
N ARG A 28 24.16 5.66 2.89
CA ARG A 28 24.47 5.20 4.25
C ARG A 28 24.15 6.25 5.33
N SER A 29 23.88 7.50 4.96
CA SER A 29 23.43 8.52 5.92
C SER A 29 21.96 8.35 6.32
N LEU A 30 21.17 7.56 5.58
CA LEU A 30 19.78 7.28 5.90
C LEU A 30 19.67 6.22 7.00
N PRO A 31 18.64 6.29 7.87
CA PRO A 31 18.33 5.21 8.78
C PRO A 31 18.16 3.88 8.02
N SER A 32 18.75 2.80 8.54
CA SER A 32 18.74 1.48 7.88
C SER A 32 17.34 0.98 7.53
N GLY A 33 16.38 1.18 8.43
CA GLY A 33 14.98 0.81 8.18
C GLY A 33 14.30 1.63 7.08
N LEU A 34 14.76 2.86 6.80
CA LEU A 34 14.26 3.65 5.66
C LEU A 34 14.92 3.20 4.36
N MET A 35 16.23 2.93 4.39
CA MET A 35 16.96 2.38 3.26
C MET A 35 16.35 1.05 2.79
N TYR A 36 16.09 0.12 3.71
CA TYR A 36 15.43 -1.15 3.41
C TYR A 36 14.07 -0.95 2.72
N ARG A 37 13.23 -0.05 3.26
CA ARG A 37 11.90 0.20 2.70
C ARG A 37 11.94 0.90 1.33
N LEU A 38 12.97 1.72 1.07
CA LEU A 38 13.21 2.28 -0.27
C LEU A 38 13.61 1.17 -1.26
N SER A 39 14.56 0.31 -0.89
CA SER A 39 14.94 -0.82 -1.75
C SER A 39 13.82 -1.83 -1.95
N GLU A 40 12.95 -2.03 -0.95
CA GLU A 40 11.78 -2.89 -1.06
C GLU A 40 10.78 -2.35 -2.09
N LEU A 41 10.72 -1.03 -2.29
CA LEU A 41 9.75 -0.40 -3.19
C LEU A 41 9.98 -0.78 -4.67
N SER A 42 11.24 -0.94 -5.10
CA SER A 42 11.55 -1.39 -6.46
C SER A 42 11.17 -2.86 -6.67
N VAL A 43 11.43 -3.73 -5.68
CA VAL A 43 11.01 -5.13 -5.69
C VAL A 43 9.49 -5.25 -5.79
N LEU A 44 8.76 -4.48 -4.98
CA LEU A 44 7.31 -4.45 -5.02
C LEU A 44 6.75 -3.93 -6.35
N SER A 45 7.47 -3.01 -7.02
CA SER A 45 7.06 -2.52 -8.33
C SER A 45 7.16 -3.64 -9.38
N TYR A 46 8.28 -4.38 -9.37
CA TYR A 46 8.46 -5.53 -10.24
C TYR A 46 7.41 -6.63 -10.00
N GLU A 47 7.18 -7.00 -8.74
CA GLU A 47 6.15 -7.99 -8.39
C GLU A 47 4.75 -7.55 -8.82
N ALA A 48 4.45 -6.25 -8.70
CA ALA A 48 3.19 -5.70 -9.15
C ALA A 48 3.03 -5.80 -10.67
N VAL A 49 4.09 -5.55 -11.45
CA VAL A 49 4.08 -5.74 -12.92
C VAL A 49 3.75 -7.18 -13.25
N VAL A 50 4.49 -8.14 -12.68
CA VAL A 50 4.24 -9.57 -12.92
C VAL A 50 2.81 -9.98 -12.53
N CYS A 51 2.31 -9.48 -11.41
CA CYS A 51 0.94 -9.74 -10.95
C CYS A 51 -0.10 -9.20 -11.92
N VAL A 52 0.11 -7.99 -12.43
CA VAL A 52 -0.79 -7.33 -13.39
C VAL A 52 -0.77 -8.07 -14.73
N ASP A 53 0.42 -8.37 -15.25
CA ASP A 53 0.60 -9.09 -16.52
C ASP A 53 -0.08 -10.45 -16.48
N ASN A 54 0.11 -11.22 -15.41
CA ASN A 54 -0.55 -12.52 -15.25
C ASN A 54 -2.08 -12.40 -15.25
N VAL A 55 -2.63 -11.36 -14.62
CA VAL A 55 -4.09 -11.15 -14.61
C VAL A 55 -4.56 -10.73 -16.00
N PHE A 56 -3.83 -9.87 -16.72
CA PHE A 56 -4.20 -9.49 -18.08
C PHE A 56 -4.13 -10.67 -19.07
N VAL A 57 -3.18 -11.59 -18.91
CA VAL A 57 -3.12 -12.83 -19.72
C VAL A 57 -4.34 -13.72 -19.50
N GLU A 58 -4.85 -13.77 -18.27
CA GLU A 58 -6.05 -14.53 -17.92
C GLU A 58 -7.36 -13.76 -18.16
N ASP A 59 -7.29 -12.43 -18.33
CA ASP A 59 -8.47 -11.59 -18.49
C ASP A 59 -9.06 -11.76 -19.89
N THR A 60 -10.38 -11.84 -19.93
CA THR A 60 -11.08 -11.80 -21.22
C THR A 60 -11.27 -10.35 -21.64
N PRO A 61 -11.47 -10.04 -22.93
CA PRO A 61 -11.51 -8.65 -23.45
C PRO A 61 -12.52 -7.71 -22.78
N TYR A 62 -13.40 -8.22 -21.91
CA TYR A 62 -14.44 -7.46 -21.21
C TYR A 62 -14.49 -7.75 -19.70
N GLY A 63 -13.52 -8.44 -19.12
CA GLY A 63 -13.56 -8.87 -17.71
C GLY A 63 -13.19 -7.78 -16.71
N GLY A 64 -12.45 -6.76 -17.12
CA GLY A 64 -12.06 -5.60 -16.28
C GLY A 64 -11.18 -5.97 -15.07
N ALA A 65 -10.75 -7.22 -14.97
CA ALA A 65 -9.95 -7.74 -13.88
C ALA A 65 -8.51 -7.24 -13.98
N GLY A 66 -7.97 -7.16 -15.20
CA GLY A 66 -6.67 -6.57 -15.50
C GLY A 66 -6.61 -5.11 -15.09
N GLU A 67 -7.58 -4.30 -15.52
CA GLU A 67 -7.69 -2.88 -15.14
C GLU A 67 -7.80 -2.69 -13.62
N TYR A 68 -8.65 -3.50 -12.96
CA TYR A 68 -8.76 -3.47 -11.51
C TYR A 68 -7.45 -3.83 -10.82
N SER A 69 -6.77 -4.89 -11.27
CA SER A 69 -5.48 -5.33 -10.73
C SER A 69 -4.42 -4.24 -10.87
N LEU A 70 -4.31 -3.64 -12.05
CA LEU A 70 -3.44 -2.53 -12.34
C LEU A 70 -3.68 -1.36 -11.39
N HIS A 71 -4.92 -0.86 -11.31
CA HIS A 71 -5.25 0.29 -10.46
C HIS A 71 -5.01 0.00 -8.98
N LYS A 72 -5.35 -1.20 -8.52
CA LYS A 72 -5.09 -1.63 -7.15
C LYS A 72 -3.58 -1.63 -6.85
N ASN A 73 -2.77 -2.25 -7.70
CA ASN A 73 -1.34 -2.33 -7.51
C ASN A 73 -0.65 -0.96 -7.60
N ALA A 74 -1.02 -0.14 -8.60
CA ALA A 74 -0.55 1.23 -8.73
C ALA A 74 -0.88 2.08 -7.49
N ALA A 75 -2.11 1.98 -6.96
CA ALA A 75 -2.51 2.71 -5.77
C ALA A 75 -1.72 2.28 -4.53
N MET A 76 -1.50 0.97 -4.34
CA MET A 76 -0.71 0.46 -3.21
C MET A 76 0.75 0.96 -3.27
N LEU A 77 1.38 0.88 -4.44
CA LEU A 77 2.74 1.39 -4.67
C LEU A 77 2.81 2.89 -4.43
N GLY A 78 1.87 3.65 -5.00
CA GLY A 78 1.80 5.10 -4.83
C GLY A 78 1.66 5.53 -3.36
N VAL A 79 0.85 4.81 -2.57
CA VAL A 79 0.71 5.10 -1.13
C VAL A 79 2.00 4.81 -0.36
N LYS A 80 2.70 3.70 -0.66
CA LYS A 80 4.00 3.38 -0.05
C LYS A 80 5.05 4.42 -0.42
N ALA A 81 5.16 4.77 -1.70
CA ALA A 81 6.07 5.78 -2.22
C ALA A 81 5.83 7.15 -1.56
N LEU A 82 4.57 7.57 -1.45
CA LEU A 82 4.19 8.83 -0.81
C LEU A 82 4.61 8.88 0.67
N ARG A 83 4.43 7.77 1.40
CA ARG A 83 4.86 7.68 2.80
C ARG A 83 6.38 7.82 2.91
N LEU A 84 7.15 7.10 2.10
CA LEU A 84 8.61 7.15 2.12
C LEU A 84 9.15 8.52 1.72
N SER A 85 8.55 9.15 0.70
CA SER A 85 8.85 10.53 0.30
C SER A 85 8.66 11.53 1.46
N ARG A 86 7.61 11.37 2.26
CA ARG A 86 7.39 12.22 3.46
C ARG A 86 8.43 11.98 4.53
N GLU A 87 8.75 10.72 4.83
CA GLU A 87 9.80 10.38 5.80
C GLU A 87 11.15 10.98 5.39
N LEU A 88 11.52 10.87 4.10
CA LEU A 88 12.75 11.47 3.55
C LEU A 88 12.75 13.00 3.67
N ARG A 89 11.66 13.66 3.30
CA ARG A 89 11.57 15.13 3.40
C ARG A 89 11.73 15.62 4.83
N MET A 90 11.06 14.96 5.78
CA MET A 90 11.17 15.29 7.20
C MET A 90 12.61 15.15 7.70
N LEU A 91 13.31 14.08 7.31
CA LEU A 91 14.73 13.88 7.67
C LEU A 91 15.64 14.96 7.08
N CYS A 92 15.35 15.42 5.87
CA CYS A 92 16.14 16.44 5.20
C CYS A 92 15.69 17.88 5.51
N GLY A 93 14.72 18.09 6.41
CA GLY A 93 14.17 19.42 6.71
C GLY A 93 13.45 20.09 5.54
N LEU A 94 13.02 19.30 4.55
CA LEU A 94 12.33 19.79 3.35
C LEU A 94 10.83 19.96 3.62
N PRO A 95 10.17 20.95 3.00
CA PRO A 95 8.74 21.14 3.16
C PRO A 95 7.95 19.92 2.68
N LEU A 96 6.90 19.60 3.42
CA LEU A 96 5.91 18.62 2.98
C LEU A 96 5.16 19.13 1.74
N HIS A 97 4.51 18.22 1.04
CA HIS A 97 3.79 18.53 -0.18
C HIS A 97 2.52 19.30 0.21
N GLY A 98 2.07 20.32 -0.54
CA GLY A 98 0.86 21.10 -0.20
C GLY A 98 -0.43 20.26 -0.09
N LEU A 99 -0.45 19.06 -0.69
CA LEU A 99 -1.48 18.02 -0.48
C LEU A 99 -1.49 17.42 0.95
N SER A 100 -0.56 17.83 1.81
CA SER A 100 -0.44 17.39 3.20
C SER A 100 -1.07 18.36 4.19
N ASP A 101 -1.23 19.64 3.82
CA ASP A 101 -1.74 20.69 4.70
C ASP A 101 -3.25 20.55 4.94
N THR A 102 -3.94 19.92 3.99
CA THR A 102 -5.31 19.45 4.14
C THR A 102 -5.35 17.94 3.92
N LEU A 103 -6.06 17.22 4.78
CA LEU A 103 -6.31 15.80 4.56
C LEU A 103 -7.12 15.66 3.26
N SER A 104 -6.51 15.09 2.20
CA SER A 104 -7.27 14.82 0.98
C SER A 104 -8.50 13.95 1.30
N PRO A 105 -9.62 14.12 0.60
CA PRO A 105 -10.82 13.31 0.82
C PRO A 105 -10.52 11.80 0.79
N THR A 106 -9.65 11.36 -0.14
CA THR A 106 -9.18 9.97 -0.22
C THR A 106 -8.45 9.52 1.05
N ARG A 107 -7.57 10.37 1.61
CA ARG A 107 -6.86 10.07 2.85
C ARG A 107 -7.80 9.99 4.04
N LEU A 108 -8.83 10.84 4.11
CA LEU A 108 -9.88 10.75 5.14
C LEU A 108 -10.64 9.43 5.06
N VAL A 109 -11.05 9.03 3.85
CA VAL A 109 -11.77 7.76 3.62
C VAL A 109 -10.92 6.57 4.03
N LEU A 110 -9.64 6.55 3.63
CA LEU A 110 -8.70 5.48 3.98
C LEU A 110 -8.43 5.42 5.49
N LEU A 111 -8.24 6.57 6.15
CA LEU A 111 -8.07 6.62 7.61
C LEU A 111 -9.33 6.12 8.33
N LYS A 112 -10.51 6.49 7.86
CA LYS A 112 -11.78 6.00 8.40
C LYS A 112 -11.93 4.49 8.22
N ALA A 113 -11.58 3.96 7.05
CA ALA A 113 -11.59 2.53 6.78
C ALA A 113 -10.59 1.78 7.67
N ARG A 114 -9.36 2.27 7.80
CA ARG A 114 -8.34 1.69 8.68
C ARG A 114 -8.75 1.72 10.14
N GLY A 115 -9.34 2.82 10.60
CA GLY A 115 -9.87 2.95 11.96
C GLY A 115 -10.93 1.90 12.27
N LYS A 116 -11.83 1.60 11.32
CA LYS A 116 -12.82 0.52 11.47
C LYS A 116 -12.16 -0.86 11.60
N THR A 117 -11.13 -1.14 10.81
CA THR A 117 -10.39 -2.42 10.90
C THR A 117 -9.69 -2.56 12.25
N LEU A 118 -8.98 -1.52 12.69
CA LEU A 118 -8.30 -1.51 14.00
C LEU A 118 -9.28 -1.68 15.15
N GLN A 119 -10.47 -1.06 15.08
CA GLN A 119 -11.49 -1.25 16.12
C GLN A 119 -11.94 -2.71 16.18
N LYS A 120 -12.15 -3.37 15.04
CA LYS A 120 -12.51 -4.80 15.01
C LYS A 120 -11.42 -5.66 15.63
N GLU A 121 -10.16 -5.43 15.26
CA GLU A 121 -9.00 -6.14 15.83
C GLU A 121 -8.94 -5.94 17.35
N TYR A 122 -9.12 -4.70 17.83
CA TYR A 122 -9.14 -4.39 19.25
C TYR A 122 -10.26 -5.13 20.00
N GLU A 123 -11.49 -5.13 19.48
CA GLU A 123 -12.61 -5.84 20.12
C GLU A 123 -12.39 -7.35 20.16
N MET A 124 -11.78 -7.93 19.12
CA MET A 124 -11.42 -9.36 19.13
C MET A 124 -10.40 -9.68 20.24
N VAL A 125 -9.33 -8.89 20.35
CA VAL A 125 -8.30 -9.07 21.39
C VAL A 125 -8.89 -8.89 22.78
N LYS A 126 -9.74 -7.87 22.96
CA LYS A 126 -10.42 -7.60 24.23
C LYS A 126 -11.31 -8.77 24.66
N LYS A 127 -12.05 -9.37 23.73
CA LYS A 127 -12.88 -10.56 24.01
C LYS A 127 -12.01 -11.76 24.41
N SER A 128 -10.91 -12.03 23.70
CA SER A 128 -9.98 -13.12 24.02
C SER A 128 -9.45 -13.01 25.45
N LYS A 129 -9.00 -11.81 25.85
CA LYS A 129 -8.51 -11.57 27.21
C LYS A 129 -9.58 -11.77 28.28
N LYS A 130 -10.82 -11.38 27.99
CA LYS A 130 -11.93 -11.58 28.92
C LYS A 130 -12.23 -13.07 29.11
N THR A 131 -12.24 -13.86 28.03
CA THR A 131 -12.44 -15.31 28.11
C THR A 131 -11.30 -16.02 28.82
N GLU A 132 -10.04 -15.60 28.62
CA GLU A 132 -8.88 -16.12 29.35
C GLU A 132 -9.02 -15.89 30.86
N GLN A 133 -9.44 -14.67 31.25
CA GLN A 133 -9.65 -14.33 32.66
C GLN A 133 -10.77 -15.17 33.30
N GLU A 134 -11.89 -15.35 32.60
CA GLU A 134 -13.02 -16.17 33.09
C GLU A 134 -12.61 -17.64 33.29
N ILE A 135 -11.75 -18.18 32.42
CA ILE A 135 -11.20 -19.53 32.54
C ILE A 135 -10.25 -19.61 33.75
N GLU A 136 -9.35 -18.64 33.93
CA GLU A 136 -8.46 -18.61 35.09
C GLU A 136 -9.22 -18.53 36.42
N ASP A 137 -10.26 -17.70 36.48
CA ASP A 137 -11.08 -17.52 37.68
C ASP A 137 -11.89 -18.80 37.99
N PHE A 138 -12.37 -19.51 36.97
CA PHE A 138 -13.04 -20.81 37.12
C PHE A 138 -12.09 -21.91 37.66
N ILE A 139 -10.86 -21.98 37.14
CA ILE A 139 -9.85 -22.94 37.62
C ILE A 139 -9.46 -22.64 39.07
N LYS A 140 -9.32 -21.37 39.46
CA LYS A 140 -8.99 -20.97 40.84
C LYS A 140 -10.14 -21.20 41.82
N GLY A 141 -11.39 -21.08 41.39
CA GLY A 141 -12.58 -21.30 42.23
C GLY A 141 -12.96 -22.77 42.45
N THR A 142 -12.30 -23.71 41.76
CA THR A 142 -12.56 -25.16 41.86
C THR A 142 -11.47 -25.93 42.64
N SER A 143 -10.43 -25.23 43.13
CA SER A 143 -9.42 -25.75 44.07
C SER A 143 -9.74 -25.33 45.50
#